data_AF-A0A3B9PPJ5-F1
#
_entry.id   AF-A0A3B9PPJ5-F1
#
_cell.length_a   1.000
_cell.length_b   1.000
_cell.length_c   1.000
_cell.angle_alpha   90.00
_cell.angle_beta   90.00
_cell.angle_gamma   90.00
#
_symmetry.space_group_name_H-M   'P 1'
#
loop_
_entity.id
_entity.type
_entity.pdbx_description
1 polymer ?
#
loop_
_entity_poly.entity_id
_entity_poly.type
_entity_poly.pdbx_seq_one_letter_code
_entity_poly.pdbx_strand_id
1 'polypeptide(L)'
;AAEAAYRDGDPWRQALLEYLRGNRRRVMDAIAGMPGLSMTVPEATYLAWIDCRAMMAARAVTDPVAFFEAAGVGLSDGAAFGAPGFVRLNFGCPQATLDEALARMARALRA
;
A
#
# COMPACT_ATOMS: atom_id res chain seq x y z
N ALA A 1 -11.74 -3.64 -27.18
CA ALA A 1 -10.85 -3.81 -26.00
C ALA A 1 -11.52 -4.63 -24.90
N ALA A 2 -12.65 -4.19 -24.33
CA ALA A 2 -13.34 -4.93 -23.27
C ALA A 2 -13.77 -6.35 -23.68
N GLU A 3 -14.27 -6.54 -24.90
CA GLU A 3 -14.65 -7.86 -25.42
C GLU A 3 -13.48 -8.86 -25.42
N ALA A 4 -12.32 -8.45 -25.95
CA ALA A 4 -11.11 -9.27 -25.96
C ALA A 4 -10.61 -9.57 -24.54
N ALA A 5 -10.67 -8.60 -23.62
CA ALA A 5 -10.28 -8.81 -22.22
C ALA A 5 -11.16 -9.88 -21.54
N TYR A 6 -12.47 -9.89 -21.80
CA TYR A 6 -13.37 -10.89 -21.24
C TYR A 6 -13.26 -12.26 -21.90
N ARG A 7 -13.03 -12.31 -23.21
CA ARG A 7 -12.95 -13.57 -23.96
C ARG A 7 -11.59 -14.27 -23.77
N ASP A 8 -10.51 -13.51 -23.85
CA ASP A 8 -9.16 -14.05 -24.02
C ASP A 8 -8.21 -13.71 -22.85
N GLY A 9 -8.64 -12.85 -21.92
CA GLY A 9 -7.78 -12.32 -20.86
C GLY A 9 -7.60 -13.21 -19.63
N ASP A 10 -8.29 -14.35 -19.53
CA ASP A 10 -8.25 -15.20 -18.32
C ASP A 10 -6.83 -15.69 -17.97
N PRO A 11 -6.02 -16.22 -18.91
CA PRO A 11 -4.66 -16.68 -18.58
C PRO A 11 -3.78 -15.56 -18.02
N TRP A 12 -3.86 -14.36 -18.60
CA TRP A 12 -3.17 -13.19 -18.09
C TRP A 12 -3.69 -12.78 -16.71
N ARG A 13 -5.02 -12.82 -16.49
CA ARG A 13 -5.64 -12.48 -15.21
C ARG A 13 -5.17 -13.43 -14.10
N GLN A 14 -5.10 -14.74 -14.36
CA GLN A 14 -4.64 -15.71 -13.37
C GLN A 14 -3.17 -15.48 -13.00
N ALA A 15 -2.31 -15.21 -13.99
CA ALA A 15 -0.92 -14.85 -13.75
C ALA A 15 -0.79 -13.54 -12.94
N LEU A 16 -1.62 -12.54 -13.26
CA LEU A 16 -1.67 -11.28 -12.50
C LEU A 16 -2.11 -11.50 -11.06
N LEU A 17 -3.14 -12.32 -10.81
CA LEU A 17 -3.60 -12.61 -9.45
C LEU A 17 -2.49 -13.25 -8.61
N GLU A 18 -1.73 -14.18 -9.17
CA GLU A 18 -0.60 -14.79 -8.46
C GLU A 18 0.49 -13.76 -8.14
N TYR A 19 0.81 -12.91 -9.12
CA TYR A 19 1.76 -11.83 -8.92
C TYR A 19 1.32 -10.83 -7.83
N LEU A 20 0.05 -10.43 -7.84
CA LEU A 20 -0.52 -9.53 -6.84
C LEU A 20 -0.59 -10.15 -5.45
N ARG A 21 -0.78 -11.47 -5.32
CA ARG A 21 -0.67 -12.17 -4.02
C ARG A 21 0.76 -12.08 -3.46
N GLY A 22 1.76 -12.20 -4.33
CA GLY A 22 3.17 -12.00 -3.97
C GLY A 22 3.43 -10.58 -3.46
N ASN A 23 2.96 -9.57 -4.19
CA ASN A 23 3.07 -8.17 -3.76
C ASN A 23 2.33 -7.91 -2.44
N ARG A 24 1.10 -8.43 -2.28
CA ARG A 24 0.33 -8.33 -1.03
C ARG A 24 1.12 -8.88 0.16
N ARG A 25 1.74 -10.06 0.00
CA ARG A 25 2.58 -10.67 1.04
C ARG A 25 3.72 -9.73 1.44
N ARG A 26 4.41 -9.11 0.47
CA ARG A 26 5.50 -8.16 0.74
C ARG A 26 5.03 -6.95 1.54
N VAL A 27 3.88 -6.38 1.19
CA VAL A 27 3.30 -5.27 1.97
C VAL A 27 3.02 -5.72 3.40
N MET A 28 2.37 -6.87 3.58
CA MET A 28 2.07 -7.39 4.92
C MET A 28 3.34 -7.58 5.76
N ASP A 29 4.35 -8.23 5.19
CA ASP A 29 5.61 -8.52 5.89
C ASP A 29 6.36 -7.22 6.24
N ALA A 30 6.35 -6.23 5.34
CA ALA A 30 6.97 -4.93 5.58
C ALA A 30 6.24 -4.13 6.67
N ILE A 31 4.91 -4.07 6.62
CA ILE A 31 4.10 -3.33 7.61
C ILE A 31 4.21 -3.96 9.00
N ALA A 32 4.30 -5.29 9.10
CA ALA A 32 4.55 -5.97 10.38
C ALA A 32 5.87 -5.52 11.05
N GLY A 33 6.85 -5.06 10.27
CA GLY A 33 8.13 -4.52 10.74
C GLY A 33 8.18 -3.01 10.93
N MET A 34 7.07 -2.28 10.73
CA MET A 34 7.00 -0.81 10.79
C MET A 34 6.15 -0.35 11.99
N PRO A 35 6.78 -0.02 13.14
CA PRO A 35 6.04 0.40 14.34
C PRO A 35 5.12 1.59 14.09
N GLY A 36 3.90 1.50 14.62
CA GLY A 36 2.88 2.54 14.47
C GLY A 36 2.04 2.45 13.20
N LEU A 37 2.37 1.52 12.28
CA LEU A 37 1.52 1.14 11.16
C LEU A 37 0.83 -0.19 11.43
N SER A 38 -0.40 -0.33 10.95
CA SER A 38 -1.09 -1.62 10.93
C SER A 38 -2.02 -1.73 9.73
N MET A 39 -2.36 -2.94 9.32
CA MET A 39 -3.31 -3.18 8.23
C MET A 39 -4.01 -4.52 8.43
N THR A 40 -5.23 -4.64 7.90
CA THR A 40 -5.88 -5.94 7.71
C THR A 40 -5.39 -6.58 6.42
N VAL A 41 -5.49 -7.91 6.34
CA VAL A 41 -5.14 -8.63 5.11
C VAL A 41 -6.16 -8.28 4.02
N PRO A 42 -5.76 -7.70 2.88
CA PRO A 42 -6.69 -7.41 1.79
C PRO A 42 -7.15 -8.71 1.15
N GLU A 43 -8.45 -9.00 1.19
CA GLU A 43 -9.04 -10.18 0.54
C GLU A 43 -9.28 -9.96 -0.97
N ALA A 44 -9.40 -8.70 -1.37
CA ALA A 44 -9.68 -8.29 -2.73
C ALA A 44 -8.82 -7.10 -3.16
N THR A 45 -8.74 -6.92 -4.48
CA THR A 45 -8.05 -5.80 -5.16
C THR A 45 -6.53 -5.77 -4.92
N TYR A 46 -5.90 -4.74 -5.49
CA TYR A 46 -4.47 -4.45 -5.37
C TYR A 46 -4.18 -3.24 -4.46
N LEU A 47 -5.06 -2.99 -3.47
CA LEU A 47 -5.00 -1.84 -2.57
C LEU A 47 -4.87 -2.29 -1.12
N ALA A 48 -3.83 -1.82 -0.42
CA ALA A 48 -3.65 -2.04 1.00
C ALA A 48 -4.14 -0.83 1.79
N TRP A 49 -4.92 -1.10 2.84
CA TRP A 49 -5.49 -0.08 3.72
C TRP A 49 -4.72 -0.05 5.04
N ILE A 50 -3.99 1.04 5.28
CA ILE A 50 -2.99 1.12 6.34
C ILE A 50 -3.43 2.17 7.35
N ASP A 51 -3.54 1.77 8.61
CA ASP A 51 -3.79 2.64 9.76
C ASP A 51 -2.46 3.26 10.22
N CYS A 52 -2.38 4.59 10.19
CA CYS A 52 -1.22 5.35 10.59
C CYS A 52 -1.42 6.08 11.92
N ARG A 53 -2.58 5.97 12.58
CA ARG A 53 -2.94 6.81 13.73
C ARG A 53 -1.97 6.69 14.90
N ALA A 54 -1.45 5.49 15.15
CA ALA A 54 -0.45 5.26 16.19
C ALA A 54 0.90 5.94 15.85
N MET A 55 1.36 5.83 14.60
CA MET A 55 2.53 6.55 14.10
C MET A 55 2.35 8.06 14.22
N MET A 56 1.18 8.56 13.82
CA MET A 56 0.84 9.98 13.89
C MET A 56 0.92 10.52 15.31
N ALA A 57 0.31 9.83 16.28
CA ALA A 57 0.37 10.21 17.68
C ALA A 57 1.81 10.18 18.23
N ALA A 58 2.58 9.13 17.91
CA ALA A 58 3.95 8.99 18.39
C ALA A 58 4.93 10.03 17.82
N ARG A 59 4.63 10.57 16.62
CA ARG A 59 5.52 11.50 15.89
C ARG A 59 4.97 12.93 15.77
N ALA A 60 3.83 13.22 16.39
CA ALA A 60 3.09 14.48 16.23
C ALA A 60 2.84 14.85 14.75
N VAL A 61 2.59 13.85 13.90
CA VAL A 61 2.24 14.03 12.49
C VAL A 61 0.73 14.23 12.38
N THR A 62 0.31 15.30 11.70
CA THR A 62 -1.11 15.61 11.46
C THR A 62 -1.61 15.15 10.11
N ASP A 63 -0.71 15.00 9.14
CA ASP A 63 -1.02 14.55 7.78
C ASP A 63 -0.10 13.37 7.40
N PRO A 64 -0.61 12.13 7.41
CA PRO A 64 0.18 10.96 7.08
C PRO A 64 0.55 10.91 5.58
N VAL A 65 -0.23 11.55 4.70
CA VAL A 65 0.07 11.58 3.26
C VAL A 65 1.27 12.49 3.03
N ALA A 66 1.23 13.74 3.51
CA ALA A 66 2.35 14.66 3.39
C ALA A 66 3.64 14.10 4.00
N PHE A 67 3.53 13.36 5.11
CA PHE A 67 4.66 12.67 5.74
C PHE A 67 5.34 11.66 4.80
N PHE A 68 4.58 10.79 4.13
CA PHE A 68 5.14 9.80 3.21
C PHE A 68 5.52 10.42 1.84
N GLU A 69 4.83 11.46 1.41
CA GLU A 69 5.20 12.22 0.20
C GLU A 69 6.56 12.89 0.34
N ALA A 70 6.88 13.43 1.52
CA ALA A 70 8.21 13.97 1.83
C ALA A 70 9.30 12.88 1.75
N ALA A 71 8.94 11.61 1.92
CA ALA A 71 9.82 10.46 1.71
C ALA A 71 9.79 9.91 0.26
N GLY A 72 9.06 10.58 -0.65
CA GLY A 72 8.93 10.21 -2.06
C GLY A 72 7.98 9.04 -2.31
N VAL A 73 6.96 8.88 -1.48
CA VAL A 73 5.91 7.85 -1.61
C VAL A 73 4.53 8.50 -1.60
N GLY A 74 3.88 8.56 -2.76
CA GLY A 74 2.51 9.06 -2.88
C GLY A 74 1.48 7.99 -2.49
N LEU A 75 0.57 8.33 -1.58
CA LEU A 75 -0.50 7.46 -1.08
C LEU A 75 -1.85 8.17 -1.19
N SER A 76 -2.95 7.42 -1.32
CA SER A 76 -4.27 8.07 -1.24
C SER A 76 -4.63 8.35 0.20
N ASP A 77 -5.09 9.58 0.49
CA ASP A 77 -5.58 9.98 1.80
C ASP A 77 -6.83 9.20 2.19
N GLY A 78 -6.83 8.60 3.38
CA GLY A 78 -7.97 7.91 3.93
C GLY A 78 -9.14 8.82 4.29
N ALA A 79 -8.90 10.11 4.54
CA ALA A 79 -9.94 11.09 4.82
C ALA A 79 -10.94 11.23 3.65
N ALA A 80 -10.46 11.12 2.40
CA ALA A 80 -11.32 11.10 1.22
C ALA A 80 -12.30 9.91 1.18
N PHE A 81 -12.07 8.89 2.00
CA PHE A 81 -12.92 7.71 2.18
C PHE A 81 -13.64 7.69 3.54
N GLY A 82 -13.60 8.79 4.30
CA GLY A 82 -14.25 8.90 5.61
C GLY A 82 -13.47 8.26 6.76
N ALA A 83 -12.17 7.98 6.58
CA ALA A 83 -11.31 7.39 7.60
C ALA A 83 -9.99 8.17 7.74
N PRO A 84 -10.02 9.34 8.41
CA PRO A 84 -8.83 10.13 8.68
C PRO A 84 -7.77 9.36 9.45
N GLY A 85 -6.50 9.60 9.12
CA GLY A 85 -5.35 8.89 9.70
C GLY A 85 -5.06 7.53 9.07
N PHE A 86 -5.81 7.13 8.04
CA PHE A 86 -5.48 6.01 7.18
C PHE A 86 -4.86 6.48 5.86
N VAL A 87 -4.12 5.59 5.22
CA VAL A 87 -3.59 5.77 3.87
C VAL A 87 -3.83 4.52 3.03
N ARG A 88 -3.96 4.71 1.71
CA ARG A 88 -4.11 3.62 0.76
C ARG A 88 -2.87 3.47 -0.12
N LEU A 89 -2.22 2.31 -0.02
CA LEU A 89 -1.10 1.94 -0.88
C LEU A 89 -1.61 1.09 -2.05
N ASN A 90 -1.24 1.47 -3.28
CA ASN A 90 -1.48 0.65 -4.47
C ASN A 90 -0.26 -0.24 -4.73
N PHE A 91 -0.45 -1.56 -4.61
CA PHE A 91 0.60 -2.56 -4.86
C PHE A 91 0.45 -3.26 -6.22
N GLY A 92 -0.40 -2.75 -7.11
CA GLY A 92 -0.57 -3.17 -8.50
C GLY A 92 0.54 -2.63 -9.42
N CYS A 93 1.80 -2.84 -9.04
CA CYS A 93 2.98 -2.33 -9.74
C CYS A 93 4.10 -3.38 -9.82
N PRO A 94 5.16 -3.14 -10.61
CA PRO A 94 6.35 -4.00 -10.60
C PRO A 94 6.92 -4.16 -9.19
N GLN A 95 7.44 -5.34 -8.87
CA GLN A 95 7.90 -5.68 -7.53
C GLN A 95 9.02 -4.74 -7.06
N ALA A 96 9.95 -4.41 -7.96
CA ALA A 96 11.03 -3.48 -7.68
C ALA A 96 10.53 -2.08 -7.26
N THR A 97 9.44 -1.60 -7.88
CA THR A 97 8.82 -0.33 -7.50
C THR A 97 8.17 -0.41 -6.12
N LEU A 98 7.50 -1.53 -5.82
CA LEU A 98 6.90 -1.77 -4.50
C LEU A 98 7.99 -1.84 -3.42
N ASP A 99 9.05 -2.61 -3.65
CA ASP A 99 10.13 -2.81 -2.71
C ASP A 99 10.84 -1.47 -2.38
N GLU A 100 11.07 -0.62 -3.39
CA GLU A 100 11.61 0.73 -3.19
C GLU A 100 10.66 1.62 -2.38
N ALA A 101 9.36 1.60 -2.65
CA ALA A 101 8.37 2.38 -1.90
C ALA A 101 8.31 1.94 -0.43
N LEU A 102 8.29 0.63 -0.16
CA LEU A 102 8.31 0.08 1.20
C LEU A 102 9.62 0.43 1.94
N ALA A 103 10.75 0.39 1.25
CA ALA A 103 12.04 0.79 1.82
C ALA A 103 12.06 2.28 2.20
N ARG A 104 11.48 3.16 1.36
CA ARG A 104 11.32 4.59 1.65
C ARG A 104 10.44 4.83 2.87
N MET A 105 9.29 4.15 2.96
CA MET A 105 8.40 4.22 4.13
C MET A 105 9.13 3.78 5.40
N ALA A 106 9.83 2.64 5.37
CA ALA A 106 10.61 2.15 6.51
C ALA A 106 11.69 3.16 6.95
N ARG A 107 12.36 3.81 5.99
CA ARG A 107 13.38 4.82 6.29
C ARG A 107 12.76 6.08 6.92
N ALA A 108 11.62 6.55 6.42
CA ALA A 108 10.91 7.69 6.98
C ALA A 108 10.53 7.47 8.45
N LEU A 109 10.17 6.23 8.82
CA LEU A 109 9.82 5.85 10.19
C LEU A 109 11.01 5.68 11.14
N ARG A 110 12.25 5.68 10.63
CA ARG A 110 13.48 5.63 11.43
C ARG A 110 14.12 6.99 11.66
N ALA A 111 13.86 7.95 10.77
CA ALA A 111 14.30 9.33 10.87
C ALA A 111 13.47 10.10 11.90
#